data_AF-A0A1Y6KVZ3-F1
#
_entry.id   AF-A0A1Y6KVZ3-F1
#
_cell.length_a   1.000
_cell.length_b   1.000
_cell.length_c   1.000
_cell.angle_alpha   90.00
_cell.angle_beta   90.00
_cell.angle_gamma   90.00
#
_symmetry.space_group_name_H-M   'P 1'
#
loop_
_entity.id
_entity.type
_entity.pdbx_description
1 polymer ?
#
loop_
_entity_poly.entity_id
_entity_poly.type
_entity_poly.pdbx_seq_one_letter_code
_entity_poly.pdbx_strand_id
1 'polypeptide(L)'
;MLNKALIGIVSALVFLMIQAIISSVNTKASYEFSVKNTIELKETLKIKLNDGHASISFLPNGKDAYPSRFDGLFLRFQNHYYLLGFEHIGKNNSQLMFNSFFIDSLRTGSAIYISGSNYFCSNNNAPNVLLGKRIVN
;
A
#
# COMPACT_ATOMS: atom_id res chain seq x y z
N MET A 1 -10.70 -40.05 2.64
CA MET A 1 -10.48 -38.95 3.63
C MET A 1 -10.08 -37.61 2.98
N LEU A 2 -9.47 -37.61 1.79
CA LEU A 2 -9.01 -36.40 1.07
C LEU A 2 -10.09 -35.32 0.84
N ASN A 3 -11.34 -35.71 0.54
CA ASN A 3 -12.42 -34.77 0.27
C ASN A 3 -12.79 -33.89 1.48
N LYS A 4 -12.74 -34.42 2.70
CA LYS A 4 -13.10 -33.63 3.91
C LYS A 4 -12.03 -32.58 4.24
N ALA A 5 -10.75 -32.96 4.10
CA ALA A 5 -9.64 -32.03 4.30
C ALA A 5 -9.62 -30.93 3.22
N LEU A 6 -9.86 -31.30 1.96
CA LEU A 6 -9.97 -30.34 0.87
C LEU A 6 -11.10 -29.34 1.08
N ILE A 7 -12.29 -29.81 1.48
CA ILE A 7 -13.42 -28.93 1.82
C ILE A 7 -13.02 -27.97 2.95
N GLY A 8 -12.38 -28.46 4.01
CA GLY A 8 -11.90 -27.62 5.10
C GLY A 8 -10.94 -26.52 4.64
N ILE A 9 -9.97 -26.85 3.78
CA ILE A 9 -9.01 -25.88 3.23
C ILE A 9 -9.73 -24.84 2.36
N VAL A 10 -10.61 -25.28 1.45
CA VAL A 10 -11.36 -24.37 0.57
C VAL A 10 -12.26 -23.44 1.40
N SER A 11 -12.98 -23.97 2.40
CA SER A 11 -13.81 -23.15 3.30
C SER A 11 -12.97 -22.13 4.08
N ALA A 12 -11.79 -22.50 4.57
CA ALA A 12 -10.90 -21.57 5.26
C ALA A 12 -10.42 -20.44 4.33
N LEU A 13 -10.04 -20.75 3.09
CA LEU A 13 -9.63 -19.75 2.10
C LEU A 13 -10.77 -18.78 1.77
N VAL A 14 -11.97 -19.29 1.55
CA VAL A 14 -13.16 -18.46 1.28
C VAL A 14 -13.44 -17.55 2.47
N PHE A 15 -13.35 -18.07 3.69
CA PHE A 15 -13.55 -17.28 4.91
C PHE A 15 -12.52 -16.16 5.04
N LEU A 16 -11.23 -16.44 4.81
CA LEU A 16 -10.16 -15.43 4.83
C LEU A 16 -10.37 -14.35 3.76
N MET A 17 -10.80 -14.73 2.55
CA MET A 17 -11.10 -13.78 1.47
C MET A 17 -12.27 -12.86 1.84
N ILE A 18 -13.36 -13.42 2.40
CA ILE A 18 -14.51 -12.62 2.85
C ILE A 18 -14.08 -11.64 3.94
N GLN A 19 -13.29 -12.08 4.92
CA GLN A 19 -12.77 -11.19 5.95
C GLN A 19 -11.92 -10.06 5.36
N ALA A 20 -11.07 -10.36 4.38
CA ALA A 20 -10.21 -9.37 3.76
C ALA A 20 -11.01 -8.33 2.97
N ILE A 21 -12.06 -8.75 2.26
CA ILE A 21 -12.97 -7.87 1.53
C ILE A 21 -13.74 -6.96 2.49
N ILE A 22 -14.34 -7.52 3.54
CA ILE A 22 -15.09 -6.74 4.54
C ILE A 22 -14.16 -5.73 5.22
N SER A 23 -12.95 -6.15 5.59
CA SER A 23 -11.96 -5.25 6.20
C SER A 23 -11.55 -4.12 5.25
N SER A 24 -11.44 -4.39 3.94
CA SER A 24 -11.13 -3.37 2.94
C SER A 24 -12.23 -2.34 2.75
N VAL A 25 -13.47 -2.81 2.57
CA VAL A 25 -14.62 -1.94 2.36
C VAL A 25 -14.89 -1.07 3.59
N ASN A 26 -14.60 -1.56 4.79
CA ASN A 26 -14.75 -0.77 6.02
C ASN A 26 -13.54 0.13 6.35
N THR A 27 -12.46 0.09 5.55
CA THR A 27 -11.27 0.89 5.82
C THR A 27 -11.42 2.29 5.25
N LYS A 28 -11.30 3.29 6.13
CA LYS A 28 -11.17 4.72 5.81
C LYS A 28 -9.95 5.29 6.49
N ALA A 29 -8.88 5.45 5.72
CA ALA A 29 -7.61 5.93 6.26
C ALA A 29 -6.80 6.69 5.20
N SER A 30 -6.13 7.74 5.65
CA SER A 30 -5.18 8.50 4.85
C SER A 30 -3.86 8.55 5.63
N TYR A 31 -2.75 8.39 4.93
CA TYR A 31 -1.41 8.40 5.52
C TYR A 31 -0.45 9.22 4.68
N GLU A 32 0.55 9.79 5.35
CA GLU A 32 1.66 10.51 4.74
C GLU A 32 2.96 10.04 5.39
N PHE A 33 3.89 9.56 4.57
CA PHE A 33 5.20 9.08 4.97
C PHE A 33 6.29 9.89 4.29
N SER A 34 7.38 10.16 5.00
CA SER A 34 8.54 10.84 4.45
C SER A 34 9.66 9.84 4.17
N VAL A 35 10.14 9.82 2.93
CA VAL A 35 11.37 9.11 2.55
C VAL A 35 12.52 10.11 2.69
N LYS A 36 13.50 9.77 3.53
CA LYS A 36 14.78 10.47 3.56
C LYS A 36 15.79 9.62 2.82
N ASN A 37 16.07 9.94 1.56
CA ASN A 37 17.20 9.36 0.86
C ASN A 37 18.45 10.21 1.17
N THR A 38 19.64 9.59 1.16
CA THR A 38 20.91 10.25 1.45
C THR A 38 21.09 11.49 0.56
N ILE A 39 21.33 12.63 1.21
CA ILE A 39 21.57 13.97 0.65
C ILE A 39 20.28 14.65 0.13
N GLU A 40 19.63 15.39 1.04
CA GLU A 40 18.67 16.51 0.82
C GLU A 40 17.31 16.26 0.12
N LEU A 41 17.09 15.12 -0.51
CA LEU A 41 15.82 14.85 -1.20
C LEU A 41 14.79 14.21 -0.24
N LYS A 42 13.79 15.01 0.16
CA LYS A 42 12.60 14.54 0.90
C LYS A 42 11.51 14.11 -0.07
N GLU A 43 11.34 12.82 -0.28
CA GLU A 43 10.23 12.31 -1.08
C GLU A 43 9.04 12.03 -0.16
N THR A 44 7.82 12.22 -0.66
CA THR A 44 6.61 12.01 0.12
C THR A 44 5.77 10.90 -0.49
N LEU A 45 5.45 9.88 0.30
CA LEU A 45 4.49 8.84 -0.04
C LEU A 45 3.16 9.14 0.65
N LYS A 46 2.12 9.38 -0.13
CA LYS A 46 0.74 9.55 0.37
C LYS A 46 -0.09 8.36 -0.03
N ILE A 47 -0.84 7.81 0.92
CA ILE A 47 -1.71 6.66 0.73
C ILE A 47 -3.11 7.04 1.21
N LYS A 48 -4.12 6.89 0.36
CA LYS A 48 -5.53 7.03 0.71
C LYS A 48 -6.25 5.71 0.44
N LEU A 49 -6.93 5.21 1.46
CA LEU A 49 -7.67 3.96 1.46
C LEU A 49 -9.11 4.28 1.84
N ASN A 50 -10.05 3.99 0.94
CA ASN A 50 -11.45 4.28 1.17
C ASN A 50 -12.34 3.25 0.47
N ASP A 51 -13.19 2.57 1.22
CA ASP A 51 -14.25 1.72 0.67
C ASP A 51 -13.71 0.65 -0.32
N GLY A 52 -12.55 0.06 -0.04
CA GLY A 52 -11.87 -0.93 -0.90
C GLY A 52 -11.06 -0.36 -2.06
N HIS A 53 -11.06 0.97 -2.23
CA HIS A 53 -10.23 1.70 -3.20
C HIS A 53 -8.95 2.25 -2.57
N ALA A 54 -7.84 2.11 -3.29
CA ALA A 54 -6.53 2.61 -2.92
C ALA A 54 -6.03 3.62 -3.95
N SER A 55 -5.66 4.80 -3.46
CA SER A 55 -4.94 5.81 -4.22
C SER A 55 -3.61 6.08 -3.53
N ILE A 56 -2.51 5.88 -4.25
CA ILE A 56 -1.15 6.09 -3.73
C ILE A 56 -0.46 7.10 -4.62
N SER A 57 0.24 8.05 -4.01
CA SER A 57 1.06 9.01 -4.75
C SER A 57 2.44 9.08 -4.14
N PHE A 58 3.43 8.94 -5.01
CA PHE A 58 4.83 9.17 -4.70
C PHE A 58 5.24 10.50 -5.32
N LEU A 59 5.58 11.46 -4.45
CA LEU A 59 5.96 12.81 -4.81
C LEU A 59 7.45 12.96 -4.53
N PRO A 60 8.30 12.73 -5.52
CA PRO A 60 9.72 12.99 -5.36
C PRO A 60 9.96 14.49 -5.29
N ASN A 61 10.97 14.90 -4.53
CA ASN A 61 11.46 16.27 -4.53
C ASN A 61 12.63 16.32 -5.50
N GLY A 62 12.63 17.20 -6.50
CA GLY A 62 13.68 17.28 -7.53
C GLY A 62 13.15 17.67 -8.91
N LYS A 63 13.95 18.41 -9.70
CA LYS A 63 13.52 18.94 -11.01
C LYS A 63 13.32 17.85 -12.08
N ASP A 64 13.98 16.71 -11.93
CA ASP A 64 13.99 15.62 -12.92
C ASP A 64 13.26 14.35 -12.43
N ALA A 65 12.56 14.42 -11.30
CA ALA A 65 11.93 13.27 -10.70
C ALA A 65 10.46 13.12 -11.15
N TYR A 66 10.11 11.94 -11.65
CA TYR A 66 8.77 11.67 -12.15
C TYR A 66 7.86 11.21 -11.00
N PRO A 67 6.75 11.91 -10.73
CA PRO A 67 5.78 11.42 -9.77
C PRO A 67 5.17 10.10 -10.26
N SER A 68 4.99 9.17 -9.33
CA SER A 68 4.20 7.95 -9.58
C SER A 68 2.85 8.06 -8.85
N ARG A 69 1.81 7.56 -9.49
CA ARG A 69 0.46 7.47 -8.91
C ARG A 69 -0.13 6.11 -9.19
N PHE A 70 -0.58 5.44 -8.14
CA PHE A 70 -1.36 4.22 -8.27
C PHE A 70 -2.82 4.50 -7.95
N ASP A 71 -3.70 3.88 -8.72
CA ASP A 71 -5.14 3.87 -8.49
C ASP A 71 -5.67 2.44 -8.71
N GLY A 72 -6.42 1.92 -7.75
CA GLY A 72 -6.93 0.56 -7.83
C GLY A 72 -7.68 0.09 -6.61
N LEU A 73 -7.80 -1.23 -6.50
CA LEU A 73 -8.45 -1.92 -5.39
C LEU A 73 -7.41 -2.39 -4.39
N PHE A 74 -7.85 -2.55 -3.14
CA PHE A 74 -7.05 -3.22 -2.13
C PHE A 74 -7.83 -4.26 -1.33
N LEU A 75 -7.14 -5.33 -0.93
CA LEU A 75 -7.57 -6.28 0.09
C LEU A 75 -6.77 -6.04 1.37
N ARG A 76 -7.43 -6.07 2.52
CA ARG A 76 -6.80 -5.81 3.82
C ARG A 76 -6.96 -7.01 4.73
N PHE A 77 -5.85 -7.55 5.22
CA PHE A 77 -5.86 -8.56 6.27
C PHE A 77 -5.04 -8.04 7.45
N GLN A 78 -5.72 -7.70 8.55
CA GLN A 78 -5.11 -7.02 9.70
C GLN A 78 -4.41 -5.71 9.26
N ASN A 79 -3.09 -5.66 9.37
CA ASN A 79 -2.26 -4.52 8.97
C ASN A 79 -1.58 -4.71 7.60
N HIS A 80 -1.87 -5.83 6.91
CA HIS A 80 -1.38 -6.10 5.56
C HIS A 80 -2.38 -5.62 4.52
N TYR A 81 -1.85 -5.03 3.45
CA TYR A 81 -2.59 -4.49 2.32
C TYR A 81 -2.05 -5.11 1.04
N TYR A 82 -2.96 -5.62 0.21
CA TYR A 82 -2.67 -6.17 -1.11
C TYR A 82 -3.36 -5.30 -2.14
N LEU A 83 -2.61 -4.82 -3.13
CA LEU A 83 -3.06 -3.89 -4.16
C LEU A 83 -3.20 -4.59 -5.50
N LEU A 84 -4.21 -4.18 -6.25
CA LEU A 84 -4.37 -4.49 -7.67
C LEU A 84 -4.93 -3.26 -8.38
N GLY A 85 -4.22 -2.77 -9.40
CA GLY A 85 -4.65 -1.59 -10.13
C GLY A 85 -3.62 -1.10 -11.13
N PHE A 86 -3.70 0.16 -11.49
CA PHE A 86 -2.79 0.77 -12.46
C PHE A 86 -1.87 1.77 -11.78
N GLU A 87 -0.57 1.58 -11.99
CA GLU A 87 0.44 2.58 -11.67
C GLU A 87 0.71 3.44 -12.90
N HIS A 88 0.75 4.75 -12.70
CA HIS A 88 1.07 5.77 -13.69
C HIS A 88 2.40 6.41 -13.31
N ILE A 89 3.39 6.31 -14.19
CA ILE A 89 4.74 6.85 -13.98
C ILE A 89 4.95 8.00 -14.96
N GLY A 90 5.08 9.22 -14.44
CA GLY A 90 5.18 10.41 -15.29
C GLY A 90 3.91 10.68 -16.10
N LYS A 91 4.04 11.21 -17.32
CA LYS A 91 2.89 11.65 -18.14
C LYS A 91 2.27 10.55 -19.02
N ASN A 92 3.07 9.60 -19.51
CA ASN A 92 2.67 8.73 -20.63
C ASN A 92 2.82 7.22 -20.36
N ASN A 93 3.28 6.82 -19.17
CA ASN A 93 3.50 5.41 -18.88
C ASN A 93 2.51 4.94 -17.83
N SER A 94 1.77 3.87 -18.13
CA SER A 94 0.90 3.19 -17.18
C SER A 94 1.10 1.68 -17.28
N GLN A 95 1.06 1.02 -16.13
CA GLN A 95 1.23 -0.43 -16.05
C GLN A 95 0.29 -1.02 -15.02
N LEU A 96 -0.18 -2.23 -15.29
CA LEU A 96 -0.89 -3.02 -14.30
C LEU A 96 0.11 -3.37 -13.18
N MET A 97 -0.27 -3.08 -11.94
CA MET A 97 0.58 -3.26 -10.76
C MET A 97 -0.14 -4.12 -9.73
N PHE A 98 0.60 -5.12 -9.24
CA PHE A 98 0.26 -5.89 -8.06
C PHE A 98 1.32 -5.60 -7.00
N ASN A 99 0.89 -5.21 -5.81
CA ASN A 99 1.85 -4.93 -4.74
C ASN A 99 1.25 -5.30 -3.39
N SER A 100 2.09 -5.40 -2.37
CA SER A 100 1.67 -5.51 -0.99
C SER A 100 2.52 -4.63 -0.09
N PHE A 101 1.93 -4.18 1.01
CA PHE A 101 2.63 -3.43 2.03
C PHE A 101 1.94 -3.62 3.38
N PHE A 102 2.63 -3.22 4.44
CA PHE A 102 2.11 -3.23 5.79
C PHE A 102 2.08 -1.81 6.34
N ILE A 103 0.99 -1.45 7.03
CA ILE A 103 0.90 -0.20 7.78
C ILE A 103 0.48 -0.52 9.20
N ASP A 104 1.29 -0.07 10.16
CA ASP A 104 0.88 -0.02 11.55
C ASP A 104 0.64 1.43 11.99
N SER A 105 -0.57 1.70 12.47
CA SER A 105 -0.95 3.02 12.98
C SER A 105 -0.87 2.99 14.50
N LEU A 106 0.06 3.76 15.06
CA LEU A 106 0.19 3.91 16.50
C LEU A 106 -0.93 4.79 17.06
N ARG A 107 -1.29 4.56 18.33
CA ARG A 107 -2.31 5.35 19.05
C ARG A 107 -2.00 6.86 19.11
N THR A 108 -0.74 7.24 18.91
CA THR A 108 -0.26 8.62 18.90
C THR A 108 -0.54 9.37 17.59
N GLY A 109 -1.14 8.71 16.59
CA GLY A 109 -1.33 9.27 15.24
C GLY A 109 -0.11 9.09 14.33
N SER A 110 1.01 8.59 14.86
CA SER A 110 2.16 8.14 14.08
C SER A 110 1.82 6.86 13.31
N ALA A 111 2.44 6.66 12.15
CA ALA A 111 2.27 5.46 11.35
C ALA A 111 3.64 4.95 10.86
N ILE A 112 3.76 3.64 10.75
CA ILE A 112 4.91 2.96 10.17
C ILE A 112 4.44 2.26 8.91
N TYR A 113 5.10 2.53 7.80
CA TYR A 113 4.91 1.84 6.54
C TYR A 113 6.07 0.88 6.32
N ILE A 114 5.76 -0.35 5.91
CA ILE A 114 6.75 -1.36 5.54
C ILE A 114 6.38 -1.87 4.15
N SER A 115 7.28 -1.70 3.19
CA SER A 115 7.05 -2.19 1.83
C SER A 115 7.16 -3.71 1.76
N GLY A 116 6.22 -4.34 1.06
CA GLY A 116 6.29 -5.78 0.75
C GLY A 116 7.05 -6.10 -0.54
N SER A 117 7.37 -5.09 -1.37
CA SER A 117 8.16 -5.25 -2.60
C SER A 117 8.97 -4.01 -2.96
N ASN A 118 10.01 -4.15 -3.80
CA ASN A 118 10.91 -3.05 -4.18
C ASN A 118 10.33 -2.07 -5.23
N TYR A 119 9.07 -2.21 -5.64
CA TYR A 119 8.60 -1.59 -6.90
C TYR A 119 8.24 -0.10 -6.82
N PHE A 120 7.85 0.44 -5.65
CA PHE A 120 7.53 1.88 -5.56
C PHE A 120 8.75 2.79 -5.53
N CYS A 121 9.95 2.23 -5.47
CA CYS A 121 11.20 2.98 -5.45
C CYS A 121 12.17 2.36 -6.46
N SER A 122 12.13 2.87 -7.69
CA SER A 122 13.02 2.49 -8.80
C SER A 122 14.52 2.63 -8.51
N ASN A 123 14.91 3.16 -7.35
CA ASN A 123 16.28 3.18 -6.88
C ASN A 123 16.41 2.27 -5.65
N ASN A 124 17.37 1.35 -5.70
CA ASN A 124 17.76 0.36 -4.67
C ASN A 124 18.11 0.95 -3.27
N ASN A 125 17.83 2.22 -3.00
CA ASN A 125 18.21 2.93 -1.78
C ASN A 125 17.03 3.47 -0.96
N ALA A 126 15.78 3.27 -1.39
CA ALA A 126 14.66 3.65 -0.53
C ALA A 126 14.54 2.66 0.64
N PRO A 127 14.48 3.12 1.90
CA PRO A 127 14.32 2.23 3.04
C PRO A 127 12.98 1.51 2.96
N ASN A 128 13.02 0.19 3.17
CA ASN A 128 11.82 -0.65 3.22
C ASN A 128 10.84 -0.26 4.33
N VAL A 129 11.28 0.57 5.29
CA VAL A 129 10.49 1.06 6.41
C VAL A 129 10.46 2.58 6.37
N LEU A 130 9.26 3.16 6.38
CA LEU A 130 9.05 4.61 6.41
C LEU A 130 8.27 5.00 7.65
N LEU A 131 8.66 6.13 8.25
CA LEU A 131 7.93 6.75 9.34
C LEU A 131 7.03 7.85 8.79
N GLY A 132 5.83 7.93 9.32
CA GLY A 132 4.82 8.86 8.87
C GLY A 132 3.75 9.10 9.90
N LYS A 133 2.61 9.58 9.43
CA LYS A 133 1.45 9.91 10.24
C LYS A 133 0.17 9.53 9.53
N ARG A 134 -0.85 9.21 10.31
CA ARG A 134 -2.22 9.13 9.83
C ARG A 134 -2.77 10.55 9.72
N ILE A 135 -3.39 10.86 8.58
CA ILE A 135 -4.13 12.10 8.37
C ILE A 135 -5.57 11.84 8.83
N VAL A 136 -6.02 12.61 9.83
CA VAL A 136 -7.40 12.64 10.28
C VAL A 136 -8.07 13.82 9.58
N ASN A 137 -8.99 13.53 8.67
CA ASN A 137 -9.85 14.54 8.04
C ASN A 137 -11.21 14.55 8.73
#